data_AF-A0A842HLG5-F1
#
_entry.id   AF-A0A842HLG5-F1
#
_cell.length_a   1.000
_cell.length_b   1.000
_cell.length_c   1.000
_cell.angle_alpha   90.00
_cell.angle_beta   90.00
_cell.angle_gamma   90.00
#
_symmetry.space_group_name_H-M   'P 1'
#
loop_
_entity.id
_entity.type
_entity.pdbx_description
1 polymer ?
#
loop_
_entity_poly.entity_id
_entity_poly.type
_entity_poly.pdbx_seq_one_letter_code
_entity_poly.pdbx_strand_id
1 'polypeptide(L)'
;MRDAINVLAAVGAFIVAIALGWFLFKAQIEDKEAPVPVQEQRVAVQEVAPEPVPPPAEEAKRPVPPAGPVCRVSYPDLGTYLQGAPVVVQSRSLDEDLKAAMTQQILLFKSVMKIGHDGATKERLEKELEHLRNAFPEPEGATGYRYRSDRDSSGYYVNYYYYPVERQTDERMVDDFNHVVKNSRLDEVSYVIQALELKLEKWKKQTDKVYASGPSFGSSAFYRAQLRANRAFLEAMPEYIKAWKALGDANEAWKLSNMDVSEATRQWADFEKRDLPRINTYLENYTEESWPVSEEGTIDTGMPRARPLYLLMTVAGRQLYFPLEPVWDKDLGMAIVQVSR
;
A
#
# COMPACT_ATOMS: atom_id res chain seq x y z
N MET A 1 18.64 -20.79 27.88
CA MET A 1 20.00 -20.98 27.31
C MET A 1 20.02 -21.92 26.11
N ARG A 2 19.33 -23.06 26.13
CA ARG A 2 19.21 -23.96 24.95
C ARG A 2 18.50 -23.32 23.75
N ASP A 3 17.48 -22.47 23.97
CA ASP A 3 16.75 -21.82 22.87
C ASP A 3 17.56 -20.75 22.14
N ALA A 4 18.44 -20.03 22.85
CA ALA A 4 19.32 -19.04 22.24
C ALA A 4 20.38 -19.69 21.34
N ILE A 5 20.86 -20.89 21.69
CA ILE A 5 21.83 -21.66 20.90
C ILE A 5 21.16 -22.21 19.63
N ASN A 6 19.90 -22.64 19.71
CA ASN A 6 19.15 -23.13 18.55
C ASN A 6 18.81 -22.02 17.55
N VAL A 7 18.51 -20.80 18.03
CA VAL A 7 18.30 -19.63 17.15
C VAL A 7 19.60 -19.20 16.48
N LEU A 8 20.73 -19.19 17.18
CA LEU A 8 22.05 -18.90 16.59
C LEU A 8 22.46 -19.96 15.55
N ALA A 9 22.14 -21.24 15.79
CA ALA A 9 22.40 -22.30 14.83
C ALA A 9 21.51 -22.19 13.58
N ALA A 10 20.24 -21.79 13.72
CA ALA A 10 19.33 -21.58 12.60
C ALA A 10 19.70 -20.34 11.77
N VAL A 11 20.11 -19.24 12.41
CA VAL A 11 20.62 -18.04 11.73
C VAL A 11 21.94 -18.33 11.03
N GLY A 12 22.84 -19.10 11.68
CA GLY A 12 24.08 -19.57 11.07
C GLY A 12 23.81 -20.45 9.84
N ALA A 13 22.86 -21.39 9.92
CA ALA A 13 22.48 -22.24 8.80
C ALA A 13 21.86 -21.45 7.63
N PHE A 14 21.08 -20.41 7.92
CA PHE A 14 20.48 -19.54 6.90
C PHE A 14 21.52 -18.66 6.18
N ILE A 15 22.45 -18.05 6.92
CA ILE A 15 23.55 -17.27 6.34
C ILE A 15 24.49 -18.17 5.53
N VAL A 16 24.77 -19.38 6.03
CA VAL A 16 25.59 -20.37 5.32
C VAL A 16 24.89 -20.89 4.07
N ALA A 17 23.56 -21.10 4.08
CA ALA A 17 22.81 -21.50 2.89
C ALA A 17 22.78 -20.42 1.81
N ILE A 18 22.66 -19.14 2.20
CA ILE A 18 22.73 -18.01 1.26
C ILE A 18 24.15 -17.85 0.71
N ALA A 19 25.18 -17.97 1.55
CA ALA A 19 26.57 -17.90 1.12
C ALA A 19 26.98 -19.08 0.20
N LEU A 20 26.51 -20.30 0.48
CA LEU A 20 26.73 -21.47 -0.38
C LEU A 20 25.96 -21.35 -1.70
N GLY A 21 24.73 -20.83 -1.68
CA GLY A 21 23.98 -20.52 -2.90
C GLY A 21 24.72 -19.52 -3.78
N TRP A 22 25.31 -18.48 -3.18
CA TRP A 22 26.14 -17.50 -3.88
C TRP A 22 27.44 -18.09 -4.43
N PHE A 23 28.11 -18.97 -3.67
CA PHE A 23 29.37 -19.59 -4.08
C PHE A 23 29.20 -20.61 -5.22
N LEU A 24 28.14 -21.43 -5.17
CA LEU A 24 27.82 -22.39 -6.23
C LEU A 24 27.38 -21.68 -7.52
N PHE A 25 26.70 -20.53 -7.40
CA PHE A 25 26.34 -19.69 -8.53
C PHE A 25 27.56 -19.07 -9.22
N LYS A 26 28.55 -18.60 -8.45
CA LYS A 26 29.79 -18.04 -9.01
C LYS A 26 30.62 -19.10 -9.75
N ALA A 27 30.67 -20.33 -9.23
CA ALA A 27 31.38 -21.45 -9.87
C ALA A 27 30.74 -21.86 -11.21
N GLN A 28 29.42 -21.73 -11.38
CA GLN A 28 28.74 -21.99 -12.65
C GLN A 28 28.97 -20.91 -13.72
N ILE A 29 29.37 -19.71 -13.32
CA ILE A 29 29.68 -18.60 -14.25
C ILE A 29 31.13 -18.68 -14.72
N GLU A 30 32.07 -19.11 -13.88
CA GLU A 30 33.50 -19.20 -14.23
C GLU A 30 33.85 -20.43 -15.11
N ASP A 31 33.01 -21.47 -15.18
CA ASP A 31 33.26 -22.67 -16.02
C ASP A 31 32.84 -22.51 -17.50
N LYS A 32 32.43 -21.30 -17.93
CA LYS A 32 32.03 -21.01 -19.33
C LYS A 32 33.08 -20.28 -20.17
N GLU A 33 34.26 -20.00 -19.65
CA GLU A 33 35.38 -19.44 -20.42
C GLU A 33 36.55 -20.43 -20.52
N ALA A 34 36.36 -21.49 -21.30
CA ALA A 34 37.48 -22.26 -21.85
C ALA A 34 37.52 -22.07 -23.38
N PRO A 35 38.66 -21.68 -23.98
CA PRO A 35 38.76 -21.50 -25.42
C PRO A 35 38.73 -22.86 -26.14
N VAL A 36 37.80 -23.01 -27.08
CA VAL A 36 37.73 -24.15 -27.99
C VAL A 36 38.96 -24.16 -28.90
N PRO A 37 39.74 -25.26 -28.99
CA PRO A 37 40.82 -25.36 -29.95
C PRO A 37 40.26 -25.60 -31.36
N VAL A 38 40.67 -24.75 -32.30
CA VAL A 38 40.44 -24.92 -33.74
C VAL A 38 41.24 -26.13 -34.22
N GLN A 39 40.57 -27.18 -34.70
CA GLN A 39 41.20 -28.21 -35.51
C GLN A 39 40.86 -27.98 -36.99
N GLU A 40 41.90 -27.65 -37.76
CA GLU A 40 41.91 -27.74 -39.21
C GLU A 40 41.76 -29.21 -39.63
N GLN A 41 40.75 -29.52 -40.46
CA GLN A 41 40.71 -30.80 -41.17
C GLN A 41 40.59 -30.55 -42.67
N ARG A 42 41.63 -30.99 -43.39
CA ARG A 42 41.81 -30.89 -44.83
C ARG A 42 40.92 -31.89 -45.59
N VAL A 43 40.18 -31.34 -46.55
CA VAL A 43 39.81 -31.83 -47.90
C VAL A 43 39.78 -33.35 -48.16
N ALA A 44 38.62 -33.83 -48.63
CA ALA A 44 38.54 -34.79 -49.73
C ALA A 44 37.43 -34.35 -50.70
N VAL A 45 37.82 -34.09 -51.96
CA VAL A 45 36.94 -33.77 -53.08
C VAL A 45 36.24 -35.04 -53.52
N GLN A 46 34.91 -35.02 -53.61
CA GLN A 46 34.13 -36.06 -54.28
C GLN A 46 33.19 -35.39 -55.28
N GLU A 47 33.32 -35.84 -56.53
CA GLU A 47 32.63 -35.36 -57.72
C GLU A 47 31.31 -36.13 -57.92
N VAL A 48 30.35 -35.49 -58.61
CA VAL A 48 29.15 -36.03 -59.30
C VAL A 48 27.79 -35.97 -58.57
N ALA A 49 26.93 -35.02 -58.96
CA ALA A 49 25.71 -35.22 -59.80
C ALA A 49 24.91 -33.90 -59.90
N PRO A 50 24.22 -33.59 -61.02
CA PRO A 50 23.61 -32.28 -61.25
C PRO A 50 22.34 -32.05 -60.44
N GLU A 51 22.18 -30.78 -60.01
CA GLU A 51 21.15 -30.26 -59.11
C GLU A 51 19.70 -30.60 -59.51
N PRO A 52 18.87 -31.09 -58.58
CA PRO A 52 17.44 -30.88 -58.65
C PRO A 52 17.12 -29.46 -58.14
N VAL A 53 16.49 -28.66 -59.01
CA VAL A 53 15.97 -27.32 -58.70
C VAL A 53 15.15 -27.38 -57.40
N PRO A 54 15.49 -26.60 -56.35
CA PRO A 54 14.66 -26.54 -55.16
C PRO A 54 13.31 -25.89 -55.51
N PRO A 55 12.17 -26.39 -54.98
CA PRO A 55 10.91 -25.66 -55.08
C PRO A 55 11.06 -24.27 -54.45
N PRO A 56 10.27 -23.27 -54.89
CA PRO A 56 10.39 -21.91 -54.37
C PRO A 56 10.28 -21.94 -52.85
N ALA A 57 11.21 -21.27 -52.17
CA ALA A 57 11.18 -21.12 -50.73
C ALA A 57 9.76 -20.73 -50.29
N GLU A 58 9.10 -21.61 -49.54
CA GLU A 58 7.97 -21.19 -48.71
C GLU A 58 8.51 -20.04 -47.86
N GLU A 59 7.96 -18.85 -48.11
CA GLU A 59 8.17 -17.69 -47.27
C GLU A 59 8.08 -18.16 -45.82
N ALA A 60 9.19 -18.04 -45.10
CA ALA A 60 9.20 -18.20 -43.65
C ALA A 60 8.07 -17.34 -43.12
N LYS A 61 6.96 -17.99 -42.74
CA LYS A 61 5.81 -17.32 -42.15
C LYS A 61 6.37 -16.50 -41.01
N ARG A 62 6.34 -15.18 -41.18
CA ARG A 62 6.60 -14.23 -40.10
C ARG A 62 5.81 -14.74 -38.89
N PRO A 63 6.40 -14.77 -37.68
CA PRO A 63 5.66 -15.18 -36.50
C PRO A 63 4.39 -14.33 -36.45
N VAL A 64 3.24 -15.00 -36.55
CA VAL A 64 1.93 -14.37 -36.43
C VAL A 64 1.91 -13.79 -35.02
N PRO A 65 1.80 -12.45 -34.85
CA PRO A 65 1.68 -11.88 -33.51
C PRO A 65 0.43 -12.49 -32.85
N PRO A 66 0.49 -12.89 -31.57
CA PRO A 66 -0.66 -13.49 -30.91
C PRO A 66 -1.84 -12.53 -30.98
N ALA A 67 -2.93 -13.02 -31.56
CA ALA A 67 -4.18 -12.28 -31.73
C ALA A 67 -4.90 -12.18 -30.38
N GLY A 68 -4.47 -11.23 -29.55
CA GLY A 68 -5.10 -10.90 -28.28
C GLY A 68 -4.54 -9.60 -27.70
N PRO A 69 -5.31 -8.86 -26.88
CA PRO A 69 -4.76 -7.76 -26.10
C PRO A 69 -3.76 -8.31 -25.07
N VAL A 70 -2.47 -8.08 -25.31
CA VAL A 70 -1.37 -8.52 -24.44
C VAL A 70 -1.20 -7.50 -23.31
N CYS A 71 -1.09 -7.99 -22.07
CA CYS A 71 -0.78 -7.16 -20.91
C CYS A 71 0.64 -7.43 -20.44
N ARG A 72 1.42 -6.38 -20.13
CA ARG A 72 2.80 -6.50 -19.66
C ARG A 72 2.86 -6.43 -18.14
N VAL A 73 3.56 -7.35 -17.51
CA VAL A 73 3.78 -7.41 -16.07
C VAL A 73 5.18 -6.89 -15.75
N SER A 74 5.29 -5.85 -14.92
CA SER A 74 6.55 -5.20 -14.57
C SER A 74 6.92 -5.43 -13.10
N TYR A 75 8.12 -5.96 -12.86
CA TYR A 75 8.66 -6.23 -11.51
C TYR A 75 10.20 -5.99 -11.45
N PRO A 76 10.67 -4.75 -11.71
CA PRO A 76 12.08 -4.45 -11.99
C PRO A 76 13.06 -4.87 -10.88
N ASP A 77 12.65 -4.83 -9.62
CA ASP A 77 13.52 -5.12 -8.47
C ASP A 77 13.42 -6.56 -7.94
N LEU A 78 12.52 -7.38 -8.51
CA LEU A 78 12.22 -8.73 -8.03
C LEU A 78 12.74 -9.83 -8.96
N GLY A 79 13.07 -9.49 -10.21
CA GLY A 79 13.46 -10.46 -11.25
C GLY A 79 14.66 -11.33 -10.86
N THR A 80 15.62 -10.79 -10.11
CA THR A 80 16.82 -11.51 -9.66
C THR A 80 16.56 -12.56 -8.59
N TYR A 81 15.37 -12.55 -7.98
CA TYR A 81 15.04 -13.43 -6.84
C TYR A 81 14.03 -14.52 -7.21
N LEU A 82 13.55 -14.54 -8.46
CA LEU A 82 12.55 -15.48 -8.93
C LEU A 82 13.11 -16.90 -9.02
N GLN A 83 12.39 -17.84 -8.41
CA GLN A 83 12.60 -19.27 -8.56
C GLN A 83 11.40 -19.87 -9.30
N GLY A 84 11.43 -19.80 -10.63
CA GLY A 84 10.37 -20.32 -11.50
C GLY A 84 9.53 -19.21 -12.14
N ALA A 85 8.57 -19.62 -12.98
CA ALA A 85 7.71 -18.70 -13.71
C ALA A 85 6.70 -18.04 -12.75
N PRO A 86 6.64 -16.70 -12.68
CA PRO A 86 5.66 -16.02 -11.85
C PRO A 86 4.25 -16.19 -12.43
N VAL A 87 3.24 -16.08 -11.57
CA VAL A 87 1.83 -16.25 -11.92
C VAL A 87 1.07 -15.02 -11.45
N VAL A 88 0.28 -14.40 -12.32
CA VAL A 88 -0.69 -13.38 -11.92
C VAL A 88 -1.95 -14.08 -11.44
N VAL A 89 -2.40 -13.76 -10.23
CA VAL A 89 -3.63 -14.27 -9.65
C VAL A 89 -4.63 -13.14 -9.44
N GLN A 90 -5.88 -13.37 -9.81
CA GLN A 90 -7.00 -12.50 -9.48
C GLN A 90 -7.78 -13.12 -8.31
N SER A 91 -7.95 -12.32 -7.26
CA SER A 91 -8.71 -12.74 -6.08
C SER A 91 -9.91 -11.83 -5.85
N ARG A 92 -10.84 -12.32 -5.02
CA ARG A 92 -11.90 -11.49 -4.45
C ARG A 92 -11.31 -10.43 -3.52
N SER A 93 -12.13 -9.47 -3.12
CA SER A 93 -11.73 -8.44 -2.16
C SER A 93 -11.12 -9.10 -0.91
N LEU A 94 -9.88 -8.75 -0.60
CA LEU A 94 -9.24 -9.13 0.66
C LEU A 94 -9.91 -8.42 1.83
N ASP A 95 -9.97 -9.09 2.97
CA ASP A 95 -10.28 -8.47 4.25
C ASP A 95 -9.15 -7.52 4.66
N GLU A 96 -9.46 -6.47 5.44
CA GLU A 96 -8.48 -5.46 5.86
C GLU A 96 -7.29 -6.09 6.62
N ASP A 97 -7.54 -7.07 7.48
CA ASP A 97 -6.49 -7.80 8.21
C ASP A 97 -5.52 -8.52 7.26
N LEU A 98 -6.03 -9.08 6.16
CA LEU A 98 -5.22 -9.81 5.20
C LEU A 98 -4.44 -8.87 4.28
N LYS A 99 -5.02 -7.72 3.93
CA LYS A 99 -4.30 -6.62 3.26
C LYS A 99 -3.13 -6.12 4.10
N ALA A 100 -3.35 -5.93 5.41
CA ALA A 100 -2.30 -5.54 6.33
C ALA A 100 -1.19 -6.60 6.39
N ALA A 101 -1.54 -7.89 6.47
CA ALA A 101 -0.56 -8.98 6.45
C ALA A 101 0.24 -9.03 5.14
N MET A 102 -0.40 -8.84 3.99
CA MET A 102 0.29 -8.78 2.69
C MET A 102 1.23 -7.59 2.58
N THR A 103 0.80 -6.43 3.09
CA THR A 103 1.66 -5.23 3.16
C THR A 103 2.88 -5.52 4.03
N GLN A 104 2.68 -6.12 5.20
CA GLN A 104 3.76 -6.52 6.10
C GLN A 104 4.73 -7.53 5.46
N GLN A 105 4.22 -8.50 4.68
CA GLN A 105 5.06 -9.43 3.91
C GLN A 105 6.01 -8.68 2.99
N ILE A 106 5.52 -7.71 2.21
CA ILE A 106 6.33 -6.96 1.24
C ILE A 106 7.40 -6.14 1.96
N LEU A 107 7.00 -5.44 3.04
CA LEU A 107 7.91 -4.60 3.82
C LEU A 107 9.02 -5.45 4.44
N LEU A 108 8.68 -6.52 5.16
CA LEU A 108 9.68 -7.40 5.77
C LEU A 108 10.58 -8.08 4.72
N PHE A 109 10.01 -8.50 3.59
CA PHE A 109 10.78 -9.08 2.49
C PHE A 109 11.80 -8.07 1.96
N LYS A 110 11.37 -6.84 1.65
CA LYS A 110 12.28 -5.78 1.17
C LYS A 110 13.35 -5.45 2.21
N SER A 111 13.01 -5.41 3.50
CA SER A 111 13.95 -5.18 4.60
C SER A 111 15.01 -6.29 4.73
N VAL A 112 14.61 -7.55 4.68
CA VAL A 112 15.53 -8.70 4.73
C VAL A 112 16.46 -8.69 3.52
N MET A 113 15.93 -8.37 2.34
CA MET A 113 16.67 -8.36 1.08
C MET A 113 17.47 -7.06 0.85
N LYS A 114 17.30 -6.05 1.70
CA LYS A 114 17.82 -4.68 1.52
C LYS A 114 17.47 -4.08 0.15
N ILE A 115 16.30 -4.43 -0.38
CA ILE A 115 15.79 -3.79 -1.58
C ILE A 115 15.39 -2.37 -1.17
N GLY A 116 15.98 -1.37 -1.82
CA GLY A 116 15.74 0.04 -1.50
C GLY A 116 14.25 0.35 -1.46
N HIS A 117 13.80 1.00 -0.39
CA HIS A 117 12.46 1.55 -0.36
C HIS A 117 12.46 2.92 -1.01
N ASP A 118 11.88 2.98 -2.21
CA ASP A 118 11.54 4.24 -2.87
C ASP A 118 10.43 4.92 -2.06
N GLY A 119 10.76 5.98 -1.31
CA GLY A 119 9.78 7.04 -1.10
C GLY A 119 9.84 7.85 0.19
N ALA A 120 10.14 7.26 1.34
CA ALA A 120 10.05 7.95 2.63
C ALA A 120 11.43 8.11 3.28
N THR A 121 11.94 9.34 3.33
CA THR A 121 13.04 9.68 4.25
C THR A 121 12.45 10.13 5.59
N LYS A 122 13.20 9.96 6.68
CA LYS A 122 12.80 10.48 7.99
C LYS A 122 12.47 11.98 7.93
N GLU A 123 13.27 12.75 7.18
CA GLU A 123 13.05 14.18 6.97
C GLU A 123 11.73 14.48 6.26
N ARG A 124 11.34 13.66 5.28
CA ARG A 124 10.04 13.81 4.59
C ARG A 124 8.89 13.53 5.55
N LEU A 125 8.97 12.47 6.35
CA LEU A 125 7.95 12.13 7.34
C LEU A 125 7.82 13.21 8.42
N GLU A 126 8.93 13.79 8.86
CA GLU A 126 8.91 14.93 9.80
C GLU A 126 8.29 16.19 9.18
N LYS A 127 8.53 16.45 7.89
CA LYS A 127 7.85 17.54 7.17
C LYS A 127 6.36 17.30 7.02
N GLU A 128 5.95 16.07 6.72
CA GLU A 128 4.54 15.69 6.62
C GLU A 128 3.84 15.79 7.99
N LEU A 129 4.51 15.37 9.07
CA LEU A 129 4.03 15.56 10.44
C LEU A 129 3.81 17.05 10.76
N GLU A 130 4.80 17.89 10.45
CA GLU A 130 4.69 19.33 10.67
C GLU A 130 3.58 19.96 9.82
N HIS A 131 3.41 19.50 8.57
CA HIS A 131 2.29 19.89 7.74
C HIS A 131 0.94 19.52 8.39
N LEU A 132 0.79 18.30 8.90
CA LEU A 132 -0.44 17.88 9.56
C LEU A 132 -0.73 18.65 10.84
N ARG A 133 0.29 19.01 11.63
CA ARG A 133 0.10 19.88 12.80
C ARG A 133 -0.39 21.27 12.41
N ASN A 134 0.13 21.82 11.32
CA ASN A 134 -0.25 23.15 10.82
C ASN A 134 -1.57 23.15 10.04
N ALA A 135 -1.94 22.01 9.43
CA ALA A 135 -3.20 21.80 8.73
C ALA A 135 -4.33 21.35 9.66
N PHE A 136 -4.20 21.62 10.97
CA PHE A 136 -5.26 21.33 11.93
C PHE A 136 -6.54 22.08 11.52
N PRO A 137 -7.71 21.41 11.48
CA PRO A 137 -8.95 22.04 11.02
C PRO A 137 -9.29 23.31 11.80
N GLU A 138 -9.56 24.40 11.09
CA GLU A 138 -9.99 25.64 11.70
C GLU A 138 -11.41 25.48 12.32
N PRO A 139 -11.72 26.23 13.39
CA PRO A 139 -13.07 26.25 13.94
C PRO A 139 -14.08 26.72 12.88
N GLU A 140 -15.13 25.93 12.68
CA GLU A 140 -16.18 26.20 11.70
C GLU A 140 -17.11 27.32 12.18
N GLY A 141 -17.52 28.19 11.25
CA GLY A 141 -18.47 29.27 11.52
C GLY A 141 -19.90 28.89 11.10
N ALA A 142 -20.89 29.28 11.89
CA ALA A 142 -22.30 29.13 11.55
C ALA A 142 -23.10 30.38 11.95
N THR A 143 -23.97 30.80 11.04
CA THR A 143 -24.90 31.93 11.25
C THR A 143 -26.29 31.43 11.64
N GLY A 144 -26.93 32.10 12.59
CA GLY A 144 -28.35 31.91 12.96
C GLY A 144 -29.06 33.24 13.23
N TYR A 145 -30.38 33.21 13.47
CA TYR A 145 -31.17 34.43 13.73
C TYR A 145 -31.73 34.46 15.13
N ARG A 146 -31.25 35.37 15.99
CA ARG A 146 -31.76 35.49 17.36
C ARG A 146 -33.03 36.35 17.40
N TYR A 147 -34.01 35.83 18.13
CA TYR A 147 -35.24 36.54 18.45
C TYR A 147 -35.01 37.44 19.67
N ARG A 148 -35.33 38.74 19.54
CA ARG A 148 -35.47 39.66 20.67
C ARG A 148 -36.82 40.33 20.58
N SER A 149 -37.55 40.30 21.67
CA SER A 149 -38.78 41.06 21.86
C SER A 149 -38.52 42.10 22.93
N ASP A 150 -38.56 43.38 22.58
CA ASP A 150 -38.48 44.44 23.57
C ASP A 150 -39.87 44.66 24.19
N ARG A 151 -39.91 44.81 25.51
CA ARG A 151 -41.13 45.02 26.28
C ARG A 151 -41.28 46.52 26.54
N ASP A 152 -42.42 47.09 26.14
CA ASP A 152 -42.82 48.42 26.60
C ASP A 152 -43.11 48.37 28.12
N SER A 153 -42.92 49.50 28.81
CA SER A 153 -43.51 49.84 30.12
C SER A 153 -44.96 49.39 30.35
N SER A 154 -45.76 49.20 29.28
CA SER A 154 -47.14 48.67 29.33
C SER A 154 -47.25 47.14 29.34
N GLY A 155 -46.14 46.40 29.22
CA GLY A 155 -46.10 44.93 29.27
C GLY A 155 -46.37 44.20 27.95
N TYR A 156 -46.75 44.92 26.89
CA TYR A 156 -46.98 44.38 25.55
C TYR A 156 -45.68 44.33 24.72
N TYR A 157 -45.55 43.32 23.85
CA TYR A 157 -44.41 43.15 22.94
C TYR A 157 -44.66 43.99 21.68
N VAL A 158 -43.84 45.02 21.45
CA VAL A 158 -44.13 46.05 20.43
C VAL A 158 -43.31 45.88 19.16
N ASN A 159 -42.12 45.28 19.21
CA ASN A 159 -41.29 45.12 18.02
C ASN A 159 -40.57 43.75 17.96
N TYR A 160 -40.54 43.19 16.75
CA TYR A 160 -39.86 41.94 16.42
C TYR A 160 -38.69 42.22 15.49
N TYR A 161 -37.47 41.98 15.96
CA TYR A 161 -36.27 42.12 15.14
C TYR A 161 -35.51 40.80 15.11
N TYR A 162 -35.13 40.38 13.91
CA TYR A 162 -34.21 39.27 13.67
C TYR A 162 -32.82 39.84 13.43
N TYR A 163 -31.83 39.42 14.22
CA TYR A 163 -30.42 39.78 13.98
C TYR A 163 -29.59 38.53 13.74
N PRO A 164 -28.63 38.58 12.80
CA PRO A 164 -27.69 37.50 12.58
C PRO A 164 -26.81 37.32 13.83
N VAL A 165 -26.58 36.07 14.21
CA VAL A 165 -25.64 35.66 15.24
C VAL A 165 -24.66 34.71 14.60
N GLU A 166 -23.40 35.13 14.56
CA GLU A 166 -22.27 34.28 14.19
C GLU A 166 -21.77 33.52 15.41
N ARG A 167 -21.55 32.23 15.23
CA ARG A 167 -20.96 31.33 16.24
C ARG A 167 -19.92 30.47 15.56
N GLN A 168 -18.81 30.25 16.24
CA GLN A 168 -17.78 29.32 15.82
C GLN A 168 -17.93 28.01 16.58
N THR A 169 -17.20 26.97 16.20
CA THR A 169 -17.06 25.72 16.99
C THR A 169 -16.69 26.01 18.45
N ASP A 170 -17.13 25.16 19.37
CA ASP A 170 -16.82 25.29 20.79
C ASP A 170 -15.30 25.21 20.99
N GLU A 171 -14.72 26.27 21.56
CA GLU A 171 -13.27 26.36 21.81
C GLU A 171 -12.76 25.15 22.60
N ARG A 172 -13.56 24.63 23.54
CA ARG A 172 -13.16 23.45 24.33
C ARG A 172 -13.05 22.20 23.47
N MET A 173 -13.87 22.07 22.44
CA MET A 173 -13.80 20.96 21.50
C MET A 173 -12.53 21.09 20.67
N VAL A 174 -12.29 22.27 20.11
CA VAL A 174 -11.11 22.58 19.29
C VAL A 174 -9.82 22.34 20.09
N ASP A 175 -9.74 22.84 21.32
CA ASP A 175 -8.61 22.67 22.22
C ASP A 175 -8.38 21.21 22.59
N ASP A 176 -9.45 20.43 22.81
CA ASP A 176 -9.34 19.01 23.17
C ASP A 176 -8.68 18.18 22.05
N PHE A 177 -8.96 18.50 20.78
CA PHE A 177 -8.29 17.89 19.62
C PHE A 177 -6.89 18.45 19.40
N ASN A 178 -6.74 19.78 19.45
CA ASN A 178 -5.47 20.46 19.21
C ASN A 178 -4.39 20.03 20.22
N HIS A 179 -4.79 19.76 21.47
CA HIS A 179 -3.85 19.31 22.51
C HIS A 179 -3.15 17.98 22.17
N VAL A 180 -3.83 17.07 21.46
CA VAL A 180 -3.24 15.80 21.01
C VAL A 180 -2.23 16.04 19.90
N VAL A 181 -2.53 16.98 19.01
CA VAL A 181 -1.79 17.19 17.78
C VAL A 181 -0.55 18.06 18.01
N LYS A 182 -0.68 19.16 18.75
CA LYS A 182 0.28 20.27 18.77
C LYS A 182 1.72 19.88 19.16
N ASN A 183 1.88 18.82 19.95
CA ASN A 183 3.19 18.33 20.41
C ASN A 183 3.49 16.88 20.00
N SER A 184 2.65 16.29 19.15
CA SER A 184 2.74 14.88 18.75
C SER A 184 4.02 14.54 18.03
N ARG A 185 4.73 13.48 18.38
CA ARG A 185 5.96 13.06 17.67
C ARG A 185 5.69 11.96 16.64
N LEU A 186 6.66 11.73 15.75
CA LEU A 186 6.52 10.71 14.70
C LEU A 186 6.37 9.28 15.27
N ASP A 187 6.97 9.01 16.42
CA ASP A 187 6.82 7.75 17.18
C ASP A 187 5.45 7.62 17.87
N GLU A 188 4.73 8.71 18.06
CA GLU A 188 3.43 8.77 18.75
C GLU A 188 2.24 8.78 17.79
N VAL A 189 2.46 8.73 16.47
CA VAL A 189 1.39 8.85 15.45
C VAL A 189 0.24 7.87 15.69
N SER A 190 0.54 6.60 16.02
CA SER A 190 -0.51 5.60 16.32
C SER A 190 -1.34 5.99 17.56
N TYR A 191 -0.70 6.54 18.59
CA TYR A 191 -1.38 7.05 19.77
C TYR A 191 -2.25 8.27 19.44
N VAL A 192 -1.75 9.18 18.61
CA VAL A 192 -2.49 10.36 18.15
C VAL A 192 -3.75 9.94 17.39
N ILE A 193 -3.64 9.00 16.45
CA ILE A 193 -4.79 8.49 15.69
C ILE A 193 -5.87 7.95 16.65
N GLN A 194 -5.48 7.08 17.59
CA GLN A 194 -6.43 6.51 18.56
C GLN A 194 -7.07 7.59 19.44
N ALA A 195 -6.28 8.56 19.92
CA ALA A 195 -6.76 9.65 20.73
C ALA A 195 -7.74 10.56 19.96
N LEU A 196 -7.45 10.85 18.69
CA LEU A 196 -8.34 11.62 17.81
C LEU A 196 -9.65 10.87 17.55
N GLU A 197 -9.60 9.57 17.26
CA GLU A 197 -10.80 8.75 17.05
C GLU A 197 -11.68 8.69 18.31
N LEU A 198 -11.07 8.48 19.48
CA LEU A 198 -11.77 8.44 20.76
C LEU A 198 -12.44 9.79 21.07
N LYS A 199 -11.73 10.91 20.84
CA LYS A 199 -12.28 12.26 21.02
C LYS A 199 -13.40 12.54 20.03
N LEU A 200 -13.25 12.11 18.77
CA LEU A 200 -14.29 12.23 17.74
C LEU A 200 -15.57 11.51 18.16
N GLU A 201 -15.46 10.27 18.63
CA GLU A 201 -16.60 9.51 19.10
C GLU A 201 -17.27 10.17 20.33
N LYS A 202 -16.46 10.62 21.29
CA LYS A 202 -16.93 11.34 22.48
C LYS A 202 -17.71 12.60 22.11
N TRP A 203 -17.15 13.46 21.27
CA TRP A 203 -17.76 14.74 20.91
C TRP A 203 -18.96 14.57 19.97
N LYS A 204 -18.97 13.56 19.08
CA LYS A 204 -20.16 13.19 18.31
C LYS A 204 -21.30 12.79 19.24
N LYS A 205 -21.06 11.85 20.17
CA LYS A 205 -22.06 11.43 21.18
C LYS A 205 -22.57 12.61 22.01
N GLN A 206 -21.70 13.53 22.42
CA GLN A 206 -22.09 14.70 23.21
C GLN A 206 -22.94 15.68 22.38
N THR A 207 -22.55 15.95 21.14
CA THR A 207 -23.27 16.83 20.21
C THR A 207 -24.64 16.25 19.84
N ASP A 208 -24.71 14.94 19.59
CA ASP A 208 -25.95 14.24 19.25
C ASP A 208 -26.94 14.19 20.43
N LYS A 209 -26.45 13.99 21.67
CA LYS A 209 -27.31 14.07 22.88
C LYS A 209 -27.95 15.44 23.04
N VAL A 210 -27.18 16.49 22.79
CA VAL A 210 -27.65 17.86 22.82
C VAL A 210 -28.67 18.13 21.70
N TYR A 211 -28.50 17.49 20.53
CA TYR A 211 -29.42 17.61 19.42
C TYR A 211 -30.73 16.85 19.66
N ALA A 212 -30.64 15.60 20.15
CA ALA A 212 -31.77 14.71 20.38
C ALA A 212 -32.66 15.13 21.55
N SER A 213 -32.10 15.82 22.55
CA SER A 213 -32.88 16.41 23.65
C SER A 213 -33.79 17.57 23.19
N GLY A 214 -33.66 17.99 21.93
CA GLY A 214 -34.45 19.03 21.33
C GLY A 214 -34.07 20.40 21.89
N PRO A 215 -34.05 21.45 21.06
CA PRO A 215 -34.02 22.80 21.59
C PRO A 215 -35.31 22.98 22.42
N SER A 216 -35.21 23.08 23.74
CA SER A 216 -36.35 23.46 24.58
C SER A 216 -36.97 24.74 24.01
N PHE A 217 -38.31 24.90 24.08
CA PHE A 217 -38.97 26.14 23.69
C PHE A 217 -38.31 27.31 24.45
N GLY A 218 -37.48 28.12 23.78
CA GLY A 218 -36.66 29.18 24.38
C GLY A 218 -35.14 29.05 24.20
N SER A 219 -34.64 27.93 23.69
CA SER A 219 -33.24 27.77 23.28
C SER A 219 -32.92 28.74 22.13
N SER A 220 -32.21 29.81 22.49
CA SER A 220 -31.85 30.90 21.60
C SER A 220 -31.18 30.39 20.31
N ALA A 221 -31.44 31.04 19.18
CA ALA A 221 -30.83 30.66 17.89
C ALA A 221 -29.29 30.65 17.90
N PHE A 222 -28.69 31.34 18.88
CA PHE A 222 -27.31 31.19 19.32
C PHE A 222 -26.90 29.72 19.49
N TYR A 223 -27.67 28.93 20.24
CA TYR A 223 -27.35 27.54 20.54
C TYR A 223 -27.44 26.65 19.29
N ARG A 224 -28.39 26.96 18.41
CA ARG A 224 -28.55 26.26 17.12
C ARG A 224 -27.40 26.56 16.16
N ALA A 225 -26.94 27.81 16.10
CA ALA A 225 -25.78 28.19 15.30
C ALA A 225 -24.52 27.48 15.81
N GLN A 226 -24.25 27.53 17.12
CA GLN A 226 -23.14 26.82 17.75
C GLN A 226 -23.16 25.30 17.48
N LEU A 227 -24.33 24.66 17.54
CA LEU A 227 -24.46 23.23 17.26
C LEU A 227 -24.15 22.87 15.80
N ARG A 228 -24.53 23.72 14.85
CA ARG A 228 -24.18 23.52 13.44
C ARG A 228 -22.68 23.64 13.22
N ALA A 229 -22.04 24.66 13.81
CA ALA A 229 -20.60 24.83 13.76
C ALA A 229 -19.85 23.63 14.37
N ASN A 230 -20.29 23.14 15.53
CA ASN A 230 -19.73 21.93 16.14
C ASN A 230 -19.86 20.70 15.24
N ARG A 231 -21.01 20.51 14.59
CA ARG A 231 -21.24 19.39 13.70
C ARG A 231 -20.36 19.45 12.44
N ALA A 232 -20.27 20.62 11.80
CA ALA A 232 -19.43 20.82 10.63
C ALA A 232 -17.96 20.49 10.95
N PHE A 233 -17.46 20.95 12.09
CA PHE A 233 -16.11 20.62 12.55
C PHE A 233 -15.91 19.11 12.74
N LEU A 234 -16.84 18.42 13.41
CA LEU A 234 -16.78 16.96 13.61
C LEU A 234 -16.94 16.16 12.31
N GLU A 235 -17.57 16.72 11.28
CA GLU A 235 -17.70 16.13 9.94
C GLU A 235 -16.41 16.29 9.12
N ALA A 236 -15.57 17.29 9.40
CA ALA A 236 -14.26 17.47 8.76
C ALA A 236 -13.15 16.59 9.37
N MET A 237 -13.25 16.24 10.67
CA MET A 237 -12.25 15.45 11.39
C MET A 237 -11.90 14.07 10.78
N PRO A 238 -12.81 13.29 10.16
CA PRO A 238 -12.47 12.01 9.56
C PRO A 238 -11.41 12.09 8.46
N GLU A 239 -11.47 13.10 7.58
CA GLU A 239 -10.45 13.29 6.54
C GLU A 239 -9.10 13.69 7.14
N TYR A 240 -9.12 14.51 8.18
CA TYR A 240 -7.91 14.83 8.93
C TYR A 240 -7.27 13.59 9.58
N ILE A 241 -8.07 12.74 10.24
CA ILE A 241 -7.62 11.47 10.83
C ILE A 241 -7.07 10.53 9.76
N LYS A 242 -7.68 10.50 8.57
CA LYS A 242 -7.19 9.70 7.44
C LYS A 242 -5.79 10.12 7.01
N ALA A 243 -5.50 11.43 7.00
CA ALA A 243 -4.17 11.92 6.70
C ALA A 243 -3.13 11.51 7.77
N TRP A 244 -3.52 11.50 9.06
CA TRP A 244 -2.70 10.92 10.14
C TRP A 244 -2.44 9.43 9.97
N LYS A 245 -3.44 8.65 9.55
CA LYS A 245 -3.29 7.22 9.26
C LYS A 245 -2.28 6.98 8.14
N ALA A 246 -2.38 7.74 7.05
CA ALA A 246 -1.41 7.65 5.95
C ALA A 246 0.03 7.96 6.40
N LEU A 247 0.22 8.96 7.28
CA LEU A 247 1.54 9.21 7.89
C LEU A 247 2.01 8.05 8.78
N GLY A 248 1.08 7.45 9.54
CA GLY A 248 1.35 6.27 10.36
C GLY A 248 1.86 5.09 9.53
N ASP A 249 1.15 4.77 8.45
CA ASP A 249 1.51 3.70 7.52
C ASP A 249 2.87 3.96 6.86
N ALA A 250 3.11 5.20 6.42
CA ALA A 250 4.38 5.59 5.82
C ALA A 250 5.57 5.52 6.82
N ASN A 251 5.33 5.88 8.09
CA ASN A 251 6.32 5.79 9.15
C ASN A 251 6.61 4.34 9.55
N GLU A 252 5.60 3.48 9.61
CA GLU A 252 5.78 2.04 9.85
C GLU A 252 6.58 1.39 8.73
N ALA A 253 6.23 1.69 7.47
CA ALA A 253 7.00 1.27 6.32
C ALA A 253 8.46 1.71 6.45
N TRP A 254 8.72 2.99 6.72
CA TRP A 254 10.08 3.50 6.90
C TRP A 254 10.85 2.79 8.03
N LYS A 255 10.21 2.55 9.19
CA LYS A 255 10.83 1.82 10.31
C LYS A 255 11.21 0.40 9.92
N LEU A 256 10.33 -0.31 9.22
CA LEU A 256 10.60 -1.65 8.73
C LEU A 256 11.75 -1.64 7.74
N SER A 257 11.76 -0.70 6.78
CA SER A 257 12.81 -0.57 5.77
C SER A 257 14.20 -0.25 6.34
N ASN A 258 14.24 0.47 7.47
CA ASN A 258 15.49 0.86 8.14
C ASN A 258 15.81 -0.03 9.35
N MET A 259 15.06 -1.12 9.51
CA MET A 259 15.30 -2.12 10.54
C MET A 259 16.63 -2.83 10.29
N ASP A 260 17.31 -3.20 11.38
CA ASP A 260 18.49 -4.05 11.26
C ASP A 260 18.10 -5.41 10.67
N VAL A 261 18.96 -5.97 9.82
CA VAL A 261 18.69 -7.23 9.11
C VAL A 261 18.43 -8.37 10.09
N SER A 262 19.10 -8.41 11.24
CA SER A 262 18.91 -9.47 12.23
C SER A 262 17.52 -9.41 12.86
N GLU A 263 17.02 -8.21 13.11
CA GLU A 263 15.67 -7.97 13.61
C GLU A 263 14.63 -8.24 12.53
N ALA A 264 14.85 -7.76 11.29
CA ALA A 264 13.97 -8.04 10.16
C ALA A 264 13.85 -9.54 9.89
N THR A 265 14.95 -10.27 9.98
CA THR A 265 14.98 -11.74 9.83
C THR A 265 14.20 -12.43 10.94
N ARG A 266 14.30 -11.94 12.20
CA ARG A 266 13.52 -12.47 13.31
C ARG A 266 12.02 -12.23 13.10
N GLN A 267 11.63 -11.01 12.74
CA GLN A 267 10.22 -10.68 12.49
C GLN A 267 9.68 -11.46 11.28
N TRP A 268 10.49 -11.65 10.24
CA TRP A 268 10.16 -12.51 9.11
C TRP A 268 9.90 -13.95 9.55
N ALA A 269 10.76 -14.52 10.41
CA ALA A 269 10.58 -15.89 10.91
C ALA A 269 9.29 -16.05 11.74
N ASP A 270 8.87 -15.01 12.47
CA ASP A 270 7.60 -15.01 13.20
C ASP A 270 6.41 -14.85 12.24
N PHE A 271 6.50 -13.95 11.25
CA PHE A 271 5.51 -13.73 10.20
C PHE A 271 5.28 -15.00 9.36
N GLU A 272 6.37 -15.67 8.95
CA GLU A 272 6.35 -16.90 8.16
C GLU A 272 5.56 -18.02 8.84
N LYS A 273 5.62 -18.10 10.17
CA LYS A 273 4.87 -19.12 10.92
C LYS A 273 3.41 -18.77 11.13
N ARG A 274 3.10 -17.48 11.29
CA ARG A 274 1.76 -17.01 11.71
C ARG A 274 0.88 -16.62 10.54
N ASP A 275 1.38 -15.78 9.65
CA ASP A 275 0.57 -15.05 8.68
C ASP A 275 0.73 -15.57 7.25
N LEU A 276 1.92 -16.07 6.87
CA LEU A 276 2.13 -16.64 5.54
C LEU A 276 1.18 -17.81 5.23
N PRO A 277 0.95 -18.79 6.14
CA PRO A 277 -0.02 -19.86 5.88
C PRO A 277 -1.45 -19.33 5.70
N ARG A 278 -1.82 -18.27 6.43
CA ARG A 278 -3.15 -17.64 6.32
C ARG A 278 -3.34 -16.99 4.95
N ILE A 279 -2.32 -16.29 4.45
CA ILE A 279 -2.32 -15.69 3.11
C ILE A 279 -2.43 -16.78 2.04
N ASN A 280 -1.59 -17.82 2.12
CA ASN A 280 -1.60 -18.92 1.16
C ASN A 280 -2.97 -19.62 1.14
N THR A 281 -3.49 -20.04 2.30
CA THR A 281 -4.79 -20.70 2.39
C THR A 281 -5.92 -19.82 1.87
N TYR A 282 -5.88 -18.51 2.11
CA TYR A 282 -6.90 -17.62 1.55
C TYR A 282 -6.79 -17.57 0.02
N LEU A 283 -5.61 -17.27 -0.52
CA LEU A 283 -5.45 -17.11 -1.95
C LEU A 283 -5.66 -18.43 -2.70
N GLU A 284 -5.30 -19.58 -2.16
CA GLU A 284 -5.64 -20.89 -2.73
C GLU A 284 -7.16 -21.11 -2.84
N ASN A 285 -7.93 -20.69 -1.85
CA ASN A 285 -9.38 -20.89 -1.81
C ASN A 285 -10.19 -19.82 -2.56
N TYR A 286 -9.64 -18.61 -2.70
CA TYR A 286 -10.33 -17.44 -3.23
C TYR A 286 -9.67 -16.86 -4.49
N THR A 287 -8.73 -17.58 -5.11
CA THR A 287 -8.27 -17.26 -6.48
C THR A 287 -9.34 -17.70 -7.46
N GLU A 288 -9.79 -16.76 -8.29
CA GLU A 288 -10.79 -17.05 -9.33
C GLU A 288 -10.11 -17.43 -10.64
N GLU A 289 -9.08 -16.66 -11.01
CA GLU A 289 -8.35 -16.84 -12.25
C GLU A 289 -6.84 -16.68 -11.99
N SER A 290 -6.03 -17.44 -12.72
CA SER A 290 -4.58 -17.38 -12.65
C SER A 290 -3.99 -17.45 -14.05
N TRP A 291 -2.98 -16.63 -14.31
CA TRP A 291 -2.32 -16.53 -15.60
C TRP A 291 -0.81 -16.65 -15.42
N PRO A 292 -0.16 -17.64 -16.04
CA PRO A 292 1.30 -17.70 -16.03
C PRO A 292 1.85 -16.50 -16.80
N VAL A 293 2.90 -15.91 -16.25
CA VAL A 293 3.65 -14.84 -16.93
C VAL A 293 4.68 -15.48 -17.86
N SER A 294 4.71 -15.05 -19.12
CA SER A 294 5.69 -15.50 -20.10
C SER A 294 7.11 -15.06 -19.73
N GLU A 295 8.13 -15.63 -20.39
CA GLU A 295 9.53 -15.21 -20.23
C GLU A 295 9.75 -13.74 -20.62
N GLU A 296 8.91 -13.19 -21.49
CA GLU A 296 8.93 -11.79 -21.92
C GLU A 296 8.22 -10.84 -20.92
N GLY A 297 7.67 -11.39 -19.84
CA GLY A 297 6.92 -10.63 -18.84
C GLY A 297 5.52 -10.26 -19.32
N THR A 298 4.89 -11.08 -20.16
CA THR A 298 3.56 -10.81 -20.72
C THR A 298 2.53 -11.86 -20.30
N ILE A 299 1.26 -11.46 -20.24
CA ILE A 299 0.11 -12.37 -20.11
C ILE A 299 -0.78 -12.25 -21.34
N ASP A 300 -1.18 -13.40 -21.88
CA ASP A 300 -2.05 -13.53 -23.06
C ASP A 300 -3.53 -13.40 -22.70
N THR A 301 -3.86 -12.37 -21.92
CA THR A 301 -5.24 -12.00 -21.60
C THR A 301 -5.40 -10.49 -21.61
N GLY A 302 -6.51 -10.03 -22.22
CA GLY A 302 -6.92 -8.64 -22.10
C GLY A 302 -7.08 -8.26 -20.64
N MET A 303 -6.82 -6.98 -20.33
CA MET A 303 -6.73 -6.45 -18.96
C MET A 303 -7.62 -7.22 -17.97
N PRO A 304 -7.04 -7.81 -16.92
CA PRO A 304 -7.83 -8.43 -15.88
C PRO A 304 -8.82 -7.39 -15.34
N ARG A 305 -10.09 -7.81 -15.16
CA ARG A 305 -11.20 -6.95 -14.71
C ARG A 305 -10.84 -6.19 -13.43
N ALA A 306 -11.60 -5.13 -13.10
CA ALA A 306 -11.45 -4.18 -11.97
C ALA A 306 -11.47 -4.79 -10.54
N ARG A 307 -10.81 -5.92 -10.34
CA ARG A 307 -10.63 -6.68 -9.12
C ARG A 307 -9.14 -6.69 -8.79
N PRO A 308 -8.77 -6.87 -7.52
CA PRO A 308 -7.38 -6.82 -7.13
C PRO A 308 -6.58 -7.96 -7.76
N LEU A 309 -5.38 -7.62 -8.23
CA LEU A 309 -4.43 -8.53 -8.86
C LEU A 309 -3.22 -8.69 -7.95
N TYR A 310 -2.65 -9.88 -7.98
CA TYR A 310 -1.43 -10.19 -7.25
C TYR A 310 -0.48 -10.97 -8.14
N LEU A 311 0.81 -10.68 -8.02
CA LEU A 311 1.90 -11.46 -8.57
C LEU A 311 2.29 -12.50 -7.53
N LEU A 312 1.99 -13.76 -7.80
CA LEU A 312 2.51 -14.91 -7.08
C LEU A 312 3.89 -15.26 -7.63
N MET A 313 4.88 -15.29 -6.75
CA MET A 313 6.23 -15.73 -7.08
C MET A 313 6.79 -16.68 -6.02
N THR A 314 7.66 -17.58 -6.45
CA THR A 314 8.41 -18.43 -5.54
C THR A 314 9.79 -17.80 -5.29
N VAL A 315 10.11 -17.52 -4.03
CA VAL A 315 11.41 -16.99 -3.60
C VAL A 315 11.94 -17.85 -2.46
N ALA A 316 13.15 -18.40 -2.63
CA ALA A 316 13.77 -19.32 -1.67
C ALA A 316 12.80 -20.44 -1.18
N GLY A 317 12.08 -21.06 -2.11
CA GLY A 317 11.10 -22.12 -1.85
C GLY A 317 9.77 -21.67 -1.21
N ARG A 318 9.50 -20.36 -1.12
CA ARG A 318 8.28 -19.81 -0.52
C ARG A 318 7.43 -19.10 -1.54
N GLN A 319 6.12 -19.26 -1.45
CA GLN A 319 5.16 -18.51 -2.25
C GLN A 319 4.92 -17.15 -1.61
N LEU A 320 5.23 -16.08 -2.35
CA LEU A 320 5.03 -14.70 -1.93
C LEU A 320 4.11 -14.00 -2.93
N TYR A 321 3.26 -13.13 -2.39
CA TYR A 321 2.26 -12.39 -3.17
C TYR A 321 2.55 -10.89 -3.14
N PHE A 322 2.56 -10.27 -4.31
CA PHE A 322 2.80 -8.85 -4.46
C PHE A 322 1.60 -8.19 -5.15
N PRO A 323 0.96 -7.17 -4.56
CA PRO A 323 -0.16 -6.47 -5.17
C PRO A 323 0.28 -5.80 -6.46
N LEU A 324 -0.58 -5.90 -7.46
CA LEU A 324 -0.36 -5.42 -8.80
C LEU A 324 -1.32 -4.27 -9.09
N GLU A 325 -0.77 -3.15 -9.56
CA GLU A 325 -1.53 -1.96 -9.94
C GLU A 325 -1.58 -1.81 -11.46
N PRO A 326 -2.78 -1.60 -12.04
CA PRO A 326 -2.91 -1.32 -13.46
C PRO A 326 -2.43 0.12 -13.74
N VAL A 327 -1.43 0.25 -14.59
CA VAL A 327 -0.92 1.50 -15.15
C VAL A 327 -1.14 1.48 -16.65
N TRP A 328 -1.85 2.49 -17.15
CA TRP A 328 -1.98 2.67 -18.58
C TRP A 328 -0.74 3.38 -19.13
N ASP A 329 0.05 2.66 -19.93
CA ASP A 329 1.18 3.27 -20.62
C ASP A 329 0.68 3.91 -21.92
N LYS A 330 0.74 5.24 -21.95
CA LYS A 330 0.28 6.04 -23.09
C LYS A 330 1.20 5.89 -24.30
N ASP A 331 2.48 5.61 -24.09
CA ASP A 331 3.49 5.54 -25.14
C ASP A 331 3.48 4.17 -25.82
N LEU A 332 3.20 3.11 -25.05
CA LEU A 332 3.06 1.75 -25.56
C LEU A 332 1.62 1.42 -26.00
N GLY A 333 0.65 2.27 -25.68
CA GLY A 333 -0.76 2.05 -26.02
C GLY A 333 -1.35 0.77 -25.41
N MET A 334 -0.75 0.29 -24.32
CA MET A 334 -1.08 -0.99 -23.71
C MET A 334 -1.18 -0.87 -22.18
N ALA A 335 -1.91 -1.80 -21.56
CA ALA A 335 -1.94 -1.90 -20.11
C ALA A 335 -0.66 -2.54 -19.58
N ILE A 336 -0.03 -1.87 -18.63
CA ILE A 336 1.03 -2.44 -17.80
C ILE A 336 0.43 -2.71 -16.44
N VAL A 337 0.74 -3.86 -15.87
CA VAL A 337 0.43 -4.18 -14.50
C VAL A 337 1.74 -4.27 -13.75
N GLN A 338 1.97 -3.36 -12.80
CA GLN A 338 3.24 -3.26 -12.08
C GLN A 338 3.07 -3.63 -10.61
N VAL A 339 4.11 -4.22 -10.01
CA VAL A 339 4.13 -4.42 -8.55
C VAL A 339 4.05 -3.05 -7.88
N SER A 340 3.06 -2.89 -6.98
CA SER A 340 2.88 -1.66 -6.20
C SER A 340 4.16 -1.37 -5.41
N ARG A 341 4.61 -0.11 -5.46
CA ARG A 341 5.91 0.32 -4.93
C ARG A 341 5.96 0.30 -3.42
#